data_AF-A0A9W7FZ02-F1
#
_entry.id   AF-A0A9W7FZ02-F1
#
_cell.length_a   1.000
_cell.length_b   1.000
_cell.length_c   1.000
_cell.angle_alpha   90.00
_cell.angle_beta   90.00
_cell.angle_gamma   90.00
#
_symmetry.space_group_name_H-M   'P 1'
#
loop_
_entity.id
_entity.type
_entity.pdbx_description
1 polymer ?
#
loop_
_entity_poly.entity_id
_entity_poly.type
_entity_poly.pdbx_seq_one_letter_code
_entity_poly.pdbx_strand_id
1 'polypeptide(L)'
;MASKFHVQLSEEWLTSCLSSLPSPLPSQPAEKDFDDEDLDEEYIYEVYTQILNNDIRDTVNSSTTNTAKLRNAIKKSIQQAGEAGEGSRVTVGEDFMMMVQVDELVDVSMNAEHRAERGASRTQGFANPGYYRGRCLKLAMSDGWVKSGPSGGVSGGFVLPVVAMEVSPIPDLSANTLAGCKVVLKGPFDVGAGVAMLGPGNVAVLGGSVDALVAMQEQAVEAGRRKYVGGTGGAT
;
A
#
# COMPACT_ATOMS: atom_id res chain seq x y z
N MET A 1 -0.41 -0.14 22.29
CA MET A 1 -0.69 0.80 21.18
C MET A 1 -0.75 0.15 19.78
N ALA A 2 0.22 -0.72 19.40
CA ALA A 2 0.33 -1.27 18.03
C ALA A 2 -0.92 -1.99 17.47
N SER A 3 -1.76 -2.61 18.31
CA SER A 3 -2.95 -3.32 17.79
C SER A 3 -4.03 -2.37 17.25
N LYS A 4 -4.09 -1.11 17.74
CA LYS A 4 -5.13 -0.13 17.34
C LYS A 4 -4.97 0.35 15.89
N PHE A 5 -3.74 0.39 15.38
CA PHE A 5 -3.44 0.93 14.05
C PHE A 5 -3.26 -0.14 12.96
N HIS A 6 -3.35 -1.42 13.31
CA HIS A 6 -3.10 -2.55 12.40
C HIS A 6 -1.71 -2.51 11.73
N VAL A 7 -0.75 -1.82 12.37
CA VAL A 7 0.66 -1.71 11.96
C VAL A 7 1.54 -1.83 13.19
N GLN A 8 2.69 -2.48 13.04
CA GLN A 8 3.67 -2.60 14.12
C GLN A 8 4.78 -1.56 13.96
N LEU A 9 4.58 -0.43 14.61
CA LEU A 9 5.53 0.68 14.64
C LEU A 9 6.75 0.32 15.49
N SER A 10 7.91 0.86 15.12
CA SER A 10 9.11 0.81 15.95
C SER A 10 8.94 1.67 17.20
N GLU A 11 9.49 1.22 18.32
CA GLU A 11 9.49 2.00 19.57
C GLU A 11 10.27 3.30 19.42
N GLU A 12 11.36 3.28 18.65
CA GLU A 12 12.18 4.46 18.34
C GLU A 12 11.37 5.51 17.57
N TRP A 13 10.68 5.11 16.49
CA TRP A 13 9.83 6.01 15.72
C TRP A 13 8.68 6.53 16.56
N LEU A 14 8.01 5.68 17.34
CA LEU A 14 6.90 6.10 18.18
C LEU A 14 7.34 7.10 19.24
N THR A 15 8.49 6.88 19.88
CA THR A 15 9.08 7.81 20.86
C THR A 15 9.45 9.14 20.20
N SER A 16 10.07 9.10 19.02
CA SER A 16 10.37 10.30 18.23
C SER A 16 9.10 11.06 17.82
N CYS A 17 8.06 10.35 17.38
CA CYS A 17 6.77 10.91 17.02
C CYS A 17 6.15 11.63 18.22
N LEU A 18 6.02 10.95 19.37
CA LEU A 18 5.43 11.50 20.59
C LEU A 18 6.20 12.71 21.12
N SER A 19 7.53 12.70 21.04
CA SER A 19 8.36 13.84 21.46
C SER A 19 8.29 15.06 20.52
N SER A 20 7.85 14.86 19.27
CA SER A 20 7.65 15.94 18.30
C SER A 20 6.28 16.60 18.39
N LEU A 21 5.32 15.96 19.08
CA LEU A 21 4.00 16.52 19.26
C LEU A 21 4.08 17.77 20.14
N PRO A 22 3.26 18.81 19.87
CA PRO A 22 3.18 19.97 20.74
C PRO A 22 2.92 19.48 22.17
N SER A 23 3.69 20.00 23.13
CA SER A 23 3.50 19.70 24.56
C SER A 23 2.03 19.89 24.92
N PRO A 24 1.48 19.07 25.83
CA PRO A 24 0.05 19.08 26.11
C PRO A 24 -0.44 20.50 26.37
N LEU A 25 -1.61 20.81 25.79
CA LEU A 25 -2.35 22.02 26.14
C LEU A 25 -2.37 22.15 27.67
N PRO A 26 -2.10 23.35 28.21
CA PRO A 26 -1.91 23.55 29.64
C PRO A 26 -3.25 23.41 30.38
N SER A 27 -3.64 22.18 30.77
CA SER A 27 -4.71 21.96 31.77
C SER A 27 -4.88 20.53 32.30
N GLN A 28 -3.83 19.71 32.46
CA GLN A 28 -3.94 18.48 33.26
C GLN A 28 -2.90 18.46 34.40
N PRO A 29 -3.32 18.27 35.67
CA PRO A 29 -2.42 18.27 36.81
C PRO A 29 -1.46 17.06 36.79
N ALA A 30 -0.21 17.33 37.20
CA ALA A 30 0.99 16.53 36.91
C ALA A 30 1.16 15.20 37.68
N GLU A 31 0.09 14.55 38.15
CA GLU A 31 0.22 13.37 39.02
C GLU A 31 -0.79 12.26 38.70
N LYS A 32 -0.80 11.77 37.46
CA LYS A 32 -1.41 10.47 37.16
C LYS A 32 -0.40 9.55 36.53
N ASP A 33 -0.19 8.40 37.18
CA ASP A 33 0.45 7.24 36.59
C ASP A 33 -0.24 6.94 35.25
N PHE A 34 0.54 6.90 34.16
CA PHE A 34 0.05 6.61 32.82
C PHE A 34 -0.36 5.14 32.72
N ASP A 35 -1.58 4.82 33.12
CA ASP A 35 -2.22 3.57 32.71
C ASP A 35 -2.48 3.62 31.19
N ASP A 36 -2.22 2.51 30.49
CA ASP A 36 -2.37 2.34 29.02
C ASP A 36 -3.78 2.69 28.48
N GLU A 37 -4.77 2.94 29.36
CA GLU A 37 -6.15 3.29 29.03
C GLU A 37 -6.40 4.80 28.85
N ASP A 38 -5.49 5.69 29.26
CA ASP A 38 -5.72 7.15 29.35
C ASP A 38 -4.94 7.99 28.32
N LEU A 39 -4.44 7.40 27.22
CA LEU A 39 -3.92 8.21 26.12
C LEU A 39 -5.06 9.04 25.51
N ASP A 40 -4.94 10.36 25.60
CA ASP A 40 -5.89 11.31 25.03
C ASP A 40 -6.18 10.94 23.57
N GLU A 41 -7.46 10.95 23.19
CA GLU A 41 -7.89 10.68 21.82
C GLU A 41 -7.18 11.61 20.83
N GLU A 42 -6.83 12.82 21.28
CA GLU A 42 -6.03 13.80 20.53
C GLU A 42 -4.62 13.26 20.21
N TYR A 43 -3.91 12.65 21.18
CA TYR A 43 -2.60 12.04 20.95
C TYR A 43 -2.68 10.88 19.95
N ILE A 44 -3.73 10.05 20.07
CA ILE A 44 -3.95 8.93 19.16
C ILE A 44 -4.19 9.45 17.73
N TYR A 45 -4.97 10.52 17.59
CA TYR A 45 -5.25 11.15 16.30
C TYR A 45 -4.00 11.75 15.65
N GLU A 46 -3.15 12.42 16.43
CA GLU A 46 -1.91 13.00 15.93
C GLU A 46 -0.91 11.93 15.50
N VAL A 47 -0.70 10.89 16.33
CA VAL A 47 0.13 9.74 15.95
C VAL A 47 -0.42 9.07 14.69
N TYR A 48 -1.72 8.89 14.59
CA TYR A 48 -2.35 8.32 13.40
C TYR A 48 -2.12 9.18 12.15
N THR A 49 -2.26 10.49 12.25
CA THR A 49 -1.97 11.44 11.17
C THR A 49 -0.51 11.36 10.73
N GLN A 50 0.42 11.21 11.67
CA GLN A 50 1.84 10.99 11.36
C GLN A 50 2.05 9.66 10.62
N ILE A 51 1.40 8.56 11.04
CA ILE A 51 1.48 7.26 10.33
C ILE A 51 0.99 7.40 8.88
N LEU A 52 -0.12 8.10 8.66
CA LEU A 52 -0.70 8.27 7.33
C LEU A 52 0.25 8.99 6.37
N ASN A 53 1.04 9.95 6.88
CA ASN A 53 1.88 10.84 6.06
C ASN A 53 3.38 10.49 6.05
N ASN A 54 3.81 9.48 6.79
CA ASN A 54 5.19 8.98 6.77
C ASN A 54 5.32 7.70 5.94
N ASP A 55 6.52 7.43 5.44
CA ASP A 55 6.81 6.17 4.75
C ASP A 55 6.79 5.02 5.76
N ILE A 56 5.94 4.01 5.52
CA ILE A 56 5.80 2.87 6.43
C ILE A 56 7.11 2.08 6.60
N ARG A 57 8.05 2.20 5.65
CA ARG A 57 9.39 1.58 5.73
C ARG A 57 10.29 2.23 6.78
N ASP A 58 10.01 3.48 7.13
CA ASP A 58 10.74 4.21 8.16
C ASP A 58 10.09 4.04 9.54
N THR A 59 8.80 3.65 9.57
CA THR A 59 8.04 3.49 10.81
C THR A 59 8.04 2.06 11.34
N VAL A 60 8.14 1.05 10.47
CA VAL A 60 8.09 -0.38 10.84
C VAL A 60 9.50 -0.97 10.89
N ASN A 61 9.86 -1.61 12.01
CA ASN A 61 11.17 -2.25 12.19
C ASN A 61 11.11 -3.75 12.52
N SER A 62 9.94 -4.36 12.44
CA SER A 62 9.77 -5.78 12.79
C SER A 62 8.67 -6.46 11.99
N SER A 63 8.84 -7.78 11.78
CA SER A 63 7.83 -8.60 11.12
C SER A 63 6.73 -8.95 12.12
N THR A 64 5.48 -8.75 11.72
CA THR A 64 4.32 -9.21 12.48
C THR A 64 3.90 -10.63 12.06
N THR A 65 2.99 -11.24 12.81
CA THR A 65 2.31 -12.48 12.39
C THR A 65 1.59 -12.29 11.06
N ASN A 66 0.95 -11.14 10.83
CA ASN A 66 0.24 -10.85 9.58
C ASN A 66 1.21 -10.59 8.42
N THR A 67 2.33 -9.92 8.66
CA THR A 67 3.44 -9.79 7.70
C THR A 67 3.90 -11.17 7.22
N ALA A 68 4.12 -12.09 8.17
CA ALA A 68 4.51 -13.46 7.85
C ALA A 68 3.41 -14.22 7.11
N LYS A 69 2.14 -14.13 7.52
CA LYS A 69 1.00 -14.75 6.84
C LYS A 69 0.91 -14.31 5.38
N LEU A 70 0.94 -13.00 5.11
CA LEU A 70 0.86 -12.45 3.76
C LEU A 70 2.04 -12.90 2.89
N ARG A 71 3.27 -12.74 3.37
CA ARG A 71 4.47 -13.12 2.61
C ARG A 71 4.55 -14.64 2.38
N ASN A 72 4.08 -15.45 3.33
CA ASN A 72 4.01 -16.90 3.14
C ASN A 72 2.93 -17.30 2.13
N ALA A 73 1.77 -16.64 2.12
CA ALA A 73 0.73 -16.88 1.12
C ALA A 73 1.25 -16.56 -0.29
N ILE A 74 1.94 -15.43 -0.46
CA ILE A 74 2.60 -15.04 -1.72
C ILE A 74 3.60 -16.12 -2.16
N LYS A 75 4.55 -16.49 -1.30
CA LYS A 75 5.55 -17.53 -1.63
C LYS A 75 4.93 -18.87 -2.01
N LYS A 76 3.95 -19.33 -1.22
CA LYS A 76 3.23 -20.58 -1.49
C LYS A 76 2.49 -20.52 -2.83
N SER A 77 1.81 -19.42 -3.13
CA SER A 77 1.08 -19.27 -4.40
C SER A 77 2.01 -19.28 -5.62
N ILE A 78 3.22 -18.71 -5.50
CA ILE A 78 4.24 -18.75 -6.56
C ILE A 78 4.73 -20.17 -6.77
N GLN A 79 5.06 -20.88 -5.68
CA GLN A 79 5.50 -22.28 -5.75
C GLN A 79 4.44 -23.16 -6.41
N GLN A 80 3.18 -23.03 -5.96
CA GLN A 80 2.09 -23.83 -6.49
C GLN A 80 1.76 -23.51 -7.95
N ALA A 81 1.94 -22.25 -8.41
CA ALA A 81 1.76 -21.90 -9.82
C ALA A 81 2.80 -22.60 -10.73
N GLY A 82 4.01 -22.84 -10.21
CA GLY A 82 5.04 -23.61 -10.94
C GLY A 82 4.77 -25.11 -11.00
N GLU A 83 4.11 -25.67 -9.99
CA GLU A 83 3.89 -27.12 -9.84
C GLU A 83 2.53 -27.61 -10.40
N ALA A 84 1.45 -26.87 -10.16
CA ALA A 84 0.07 -27.33 -10.39
C ALA A 84 -0.60 -26.75 -11.66
N GLY A 85 0.08 -25.86 -12.40
CA GLY A 85 -0.47 -25.17 -13.57
C GLY A 85 -1.28 -23.91 -13.24
N GLU A 86 -1.80 -23.23 -14.27
CA GLU A 86 -2.61 -22.01 -14.12
C GLU A 86 -3.85 -22.26 -13.25
N GLY A 87 -4.05 -21.42 -12.23
CA GLY A 87 -5.26 -21.41 -11.39
C GLY A 87 -5.07 -21.76 -9.93
N SER A 88 -3.88 -22.20 -9.51
CA SER A 88 -3.61 -22.43 -8.09
C SER A 88 -3.62 -21.13 -7.27
N ARG A 89 -4.28 -21.17 -6.11
CA ARG A 89 -4.46 -20.03 -5.21
C ARG A 89 -4.26 -20.44 -3.75
N VAL A 90 -3.75 -19.49 -2.97
CA VAL A 90 -3.63 -19.59 -1.52
C VAL A 90 -4.50 -18.51 -0.89
N THR A 91 -5.45 -18.90 -0.06
CA THR A 91 -6.33 -17.96 0.65
C THR A 91 -5.65 -17.45 1.92
N VAL A 92 -5.66 -16.13 2.10
CA VAL A 92 -5.37 -15.46 3.37
C VAL A 92 -6.66 -15.47 4.19
N GLY A 93 -6.58 -15.95 5.45
CA GLY A 93 -7.75 -16.24 6.29
C GLY A 93 -8.52 -15.00 6.77
N GLU A 94 -9.72 -15.23 7.31
CA GLU A 94 -10.66 -14.18 7.78
C GLU A 94 -10.12 -13.35 8.96
N ASP A 95 -9.20 -13.91 9.75
CA ASP A 95 -8.57 -13.25 10.89
C ASP A 95 -7.44 -12.29 10.48
N PHE A 96 -7.19 -12.14 9.18
CA PHE A 96 -6.15 -11.28 8.66
C PHE A 96 -6.58 -9.81 8.61
N MET A 97 -5.79 -8.95 9.26
CA MET A 97 -5.93 -7.50 9.15
C MET A 97 -4.57 -6.83 9.23
N MET A 98 -4.24 -5.99 8.25
CA MET A 98 -2.93 -5.34 8.19
C MET A 98 -2.98 -4.03 7.42
N MET A 99 -2.42 -2.96 7.98
CA MET A 99 -2.16 -1.73 7.25
C MET A 99 -0.94 -1.92 6.35
N VAL A 100 -1.06 -1.48 5.11
CA VAL A 100 0.01 -1.43 4.11
C VAL A 100 0.03 -0.05 3.45
N GLN A 101 1.17 0.32 2.89
CA GLN A 101 1.32 1.51 2.07
C GLN A 101 1.20 1.13 0.60
N VAL A 102 0.50 1.94 -0.19
CA VAL A 102 0.46 1.80 -1.64
C VAL A 102 1.55 2.70 -2.23
N ASP A 103 2.56 2.07 -2.84
CA ASP A 103 3.68 2.77 -3.48
C ASP A 103 3.33 3.17 -4.91
N GLU A 104 2.56 2.33 -5.63
CA GLU A 104 2.18 2.58 -7.02
C GLU A 104 0.78 2.01 -7.31
N LEU A 105 0.01 2.75 -8.12
CA LEU A 105 -1.32 2.37 -8.59
C LEU A 105 -1.44 2.64 -10.09
N VAL A 106 -1.73 1.60 -10.88
CA VAL A 106 -1.85 1.70 -12.34
C VAL A 106 -3.13 1.04 -12.82
N ASP A 107 -3.90 1.72 -13.67
CA ASP A 107 -5.05 1.13 -14.34
C ASP A 107 -4.59 0.25 -15.52
N VAL A 108 -4.65 -1.07 -15.33
CA VAL A 108 -4.24 -2.06 -16.33
C VAL A 108 -5.39 -2.52 -17.23
N SER A 109 -6.61 -1.97 -17.04
CA SER A 109 -7.73 -2.18 -17.98
C SER A 109 -7.57 -1.38 -19.28
N MET A 110 -6.75 -0.33 -19.24
CA MET A 110 -6.37 0.49 -20.39
C MET A 110 -4.99 0.10 -20.91
N ASN A 111 -4.73 0.27 -22.20
CA ASN A 111 -3.37 0.13 -22.73
C ASN A 111 -2.50 1.34 -22.31
N ALA A 112 -1.18 1.22 -22.45
CA ALA A 112 -0.25 2.28 -22.05
C ALA A 112 -0.45 3.59 -22.84
N GLU A 113 -0.80 3.48 -24.11
CA GLU A 113 -1.07 4.61 -24.99
C GLU A 113 -2.25 5.44 -24.51
N HIS A 114 -3.41 4.83 -24.30
CA HIS A 114 -4.59 5.56 -23.82
C HIS A 114 -4.41 6.16 -22.43
N ARG A 115 -3.61 5.52 -21.56
CA ARG A 115 -3.22 6.13 -20.27
C ARG A 115 -2.38 7.39 -20.46
N ALA A 116 -1.45 7.39 -21.42
CA ALA A 116 -0.59 8.54 -21.70
C ALA A 116 -1.38 9.70 -22.33
N GLU A 117 -2.33 9.39 -23.22
CA GLU A 117 -3.17 10.39 -23.89
C GLU A 117 -4.23 11.01 -22.98
N ARG A 118 -4.96 10.19 -22.22
CA ARG A 118 -6.18 10.60 -21.51
C ARG A 118 -6.00 10.73 -20.00
N GLY A 119 -4.85 10.31 -19.48
CA GLY A 119 -4.61 10.19 -18.04
C GLY A 119 -5.33 8.98 -17.43
N ALA A 120 -5.33 8.90 -16.10
CA ALA A 120 -6.01 7.87 -15.35
C ALA A 120 -7.53 7.88 -15.58
N SER A 121 -8.15 6.69 -15.69
CA SER A 121 -9.61 6.57 -15.81
C SER A 121 -10.29 7.14 -14.58
N ARG A 122 -11.18 8.13 -14.79
CA ARG A 122 -11.96 8.77 -13.73
C ARG A 122 -13.11 7.84 -13.31
N THR A 123 -12.91 7.08 -12.24
CA THR A 123 -13.92 6.41 -11.39
C THR A 123 -14.80 5.33 -12.05
N GLN A 124 -15.15 5.47 -13.32
CA GLN A 124 -15.67 4.45 -14.20
C GLN A 124 -14.57 4.17 -15.23
N GLY A 125 -14.06 2.95 -15.25
CA GLY A 125 -13.12 2.50 -16.29
C GLY A 125 -13.68 2.83 -17.67
N PHE A 126 -12.82 3.14 -18.64
CA PHE A 126 -13.26 3.12 -20.03
C PHE A 126 -13.86 1.73 -20.31
N ALA A 127 -15.15 1.70 -20.64
CA ALA A 127 -15.81 0.48 -21.11
C ALA A 127 -15.18 0.14 -22.46
N ASN A 128 -14.17 -0.71 -22.44
CA ASN A 128 -13.56 -1.23 -23.64
C ASN A 128 -14.65 -2.08 -24.33
N PRO A 129 -15.07 -1.81 -25.58
CA PRO A 129 -16.24 -2.46 -26.19
C PRO A 129 -16.13 -3.99 -26.30
N GLY A 130 -14.93 -4.55 -26.16
CA GLY A 130 -14.68 -6.00 -26.08
C GLY A 130 -14.46 -6.56 -24.67
N TYR A 131 -14.31 -5.71 -23.64
CA TYR A 131 -14.14 -6.08 -22.25
C TYR A 131 -15.18 -5.34 -21.40
N TYR A 132 -16.33 -5.97 -21.17
CA TYR A 132 -17.36 -5.53 -20.22
C TYR A 132 -16.91 -5.57 -18.74
N ARG A 133 -15.61 -5.72 -18.47
CA ARG A 133 -15.05 -5.68 -17.12
C ARG A 133 -14.50 -4.28 -16.93
N GLY A 134 -15.05 -3.56 -15.96
CA GLY A 134 -14.69 -2.18 -15.65
C GLY A 134 -13.21 -2.02 -15.26
N ARG A 135 -12.91 -0.90 -14.59
CA ARG A 135 -11.56 -0.57 -14.11
C ARG A 135 -10.90 -1.77 -13.41
N CYS A 136 -9.61 -1.95 -13.69
CA CYS A 136 -8.77 -2.94 -13.02
C CYS A 136 -7.44 -2.28 -12.64
N LEU A 137 -7.28 -1.98 -11.36
CA LEU A 137 -6.07 -1.43 -10.79
C LEU A 137 -5.06 -2.53 -10.42
N LYS A 138 -3.80 -2.33 -10.79
CA LYS A 138 -2.65 -3.01 -10.22
C LYS A 138 -2.07 -2.13 -9.13
N LEU A 139 -1.84 -2.71 -7.95
CA LEU A 139 -1.23 -2.04 -6.81
C LEU A 139 0.15 -2.66 -6.54
N ALA A 140 1.16 -1.81 -6.35
CA ALA A 140 2.39 -2.19 -5.67
C ALA A 140 2.34 -1.64 -4.24
N MET A 141 2.47 -2.52 -3.26
CA MET A 141 2.29 -2.18 -1.85
C MET A 141 3.50 -2.59 -1.01
N SER A 142 3.72 -1.86 0.07
CA SER A 142 4.74 -2.13 1.08
C SER A 142 4.08 -2.43 2.42
N ASP A 143 4.55 -3.49 3.07
CA ASP A 143 4.19 -3.84 4.44
C ASP A 143 5.14 -3.19 5.47
N GLY A 144 6.03 -2.31 5.02
CA GLY A 144 7.07 -1.64 5.81
C GLY A 144 8.25 -2.54 6.20
N TRP A 145 8.08 -3.86 6.16
CA TRP A 145 9.10 -4.77 6.63
C TRP A 145 10.18 -5.04 5.58
N VAL A 146 11.36 -4.48 5.82
CA VAL A 146 12.58 -4.74 5.05
C VAL A 146 13.37 -5.83 5.77
N LYS A 147 13.47 -7.02 5.19
CA LYS A 147 14.37 -8.05 5.73
C LYS A 147 15.82 -7.66 5.44
N SER A 148 16.42 -6.86 6.31
CA SER A 148 17.86 -6.64 6.35
C SER A 148 18.52 -7.96 6.78
N GLY A 149 19.02 -8.73 5.81
CA GLY A 149 19.72 -9.99 6.05
C GLY A 149 21.07 -10.02 5.31
N PRO A 150 22.16 -10.50 5.95
CA PRO A 150 23.51 -10.54 5.36
C PRO A 150 23.68 -11.55 4.22
N SER A 151 22.63 -12.30 3.87
CA SER A 151 22.67 -13.37 2.87
C SER A 151 21.37 -13.39 2.08
N GLY A 152 21.41 -12.81 0.87
CA GLY A 152 20.23 -12.73 0.02
C GLY A 152 20.43 -12.03 -1.32
N GLY A 153 21.55 -12.27 -2.01
CA GLY A 153 21.63 -12.33 -3.49
C GLY A 153 21.09 -11.19 -4.37
N VAL A 154 20.65 -10.06 -3.83
CA VAL A 154 20.28 -8.86 -4.59
C VAL A 154 20.92 -7.68 -3.88
N SER A 155 22.14 -7.37 -4.32
CA SER A 155 22.88 -6.17 -3.96
C SER A 155 22.01 -4.94 -4.26
N GLY A 156 21.37 -4.39 -3.23
CA GLY A 156 20.73 -3.07 -3.33
C GLY A 156 19.38 -2.95 -2.64
N GLY A 157 19.24 -3.35 -1.37
CA GLY A 157 18.17 -2.86 -0.47
C GLY A 157 16.71 -2.95 -0.97
N PHE A 158 16.43 -3.68 -2.04
CA PHE A 158 15.15 -3.60 -2.74
C PHE A 158 14.16 -4.54 -2.05
N VAL A 159 13.21 -3.94 -1.34
CA VAL A 159 12.07 -4.68 -0.78
C VAL A 159 11.19 -5.11 -1.94
N LEU A 160 11.01 -6.41 -2.12
CA LEU A 160 10.04 -6.91 -3.09
C LEU A 160 8.64 -6.43 -2.68
N PRO A 161 7.96 -5.64 -3.54
CA PRO A 161 6.63 -5.14 -3.22
C PRO A 161 5.63 -6.30 -3.19
N VAL A 162 4.61 -6.14 -2.34
CA VAL A 162 3.40 -6.95 -2.44
C VAL A 162 2.61 -6.44 -3.64
N VAL A 163 2.41 -7.28 -4.64
CA VAL A 163 1.61 -6.93 -5.81
C VAL A 163 0.17 -7.39 -5.60
N ALA A 164 -0.78 -6.51 -5.87
CA ALA A 164 -2.20 -6.83 -5.85
C ALA A 164 -2.91 -6.37 -7.13
N MET A 165 -4.04 -7.02 -7.39
CA MET A 165 -4.91 -6.75 -8.52
C MET A 165 -6.35 -6.57 -8.02
N GLU A 166 -6.98 -5.50 -8.48
CA GLU A 166 -8.39 -5.21 -8.28
C GLU A 166 -9.23 -6.19 -9.12
N VAL A 167 -9.87 -7.16 -8.47
CA VAL A 167 -10.77 -8.12 -9.14
C VAL A 167 -12.20 -7.60 -9.28
N SER A 168 -12.57 -6.63 -8.45
CA SER A 168 -13.79 -5.86 -8.52
C SER A 168 -13.53 -4.43 -8.02
N PRO A 169 -14.20 -3.40 -8.58
CA PRO A 169 -13.89 -2.01 -8.27
C PRO A 169 -13.90 -1.70 -6.78
N ILE A 170 -12.80 -1.13 -6.27
CA ILE A 170 -12.65 -0.57 -4.93
C ILE A 170 -12.95 0.94 -5.03
N PRO A 171 -14.12 1.42 -4.58
CA PRO A 171 -14.60 2.78 -4.90
C PRO A 171 -13.63 3.91 -4.54
N ASP A 172 -12.94 3.76 -3.41
CA ASP A 172 -12.07 4.81 -2.85
C ASP A 172 -10.65 4.80 -3.43
N LEU A 173 -10.34 3.85 -4.31
CA LEU A 173 -9.08 3.81 -5.06
C LEU A 173 -9.27 4.31 -6.48
N SER A 174 -8.22 4.91 -7.03
CA SER A 174 -8.11 5.24 -8.45
C SER A 174 -6.64 5.23 -8.88
N ALA A 175 -6.37 5.30 -10.18
CA ALA A 175 -5.00 5.51 -10.67
C ALA A 175 -4.44 6.92 -10.36
N ASN A 176 -5.26 7.82 -9.80
CA ASN A 176 -4.83 9.12 -9.27
C ASN A 176 -4.61 9.11 -7.75
N THR A 177 -4.83 7.97 -7.07
CA THR A 177 -4.52 7.87 -5.65
C THR A 177 -3.03 8.18 -5.46
N LEU A 178 -2.75 9.05 -4.48
CA LEU A 178 -1.39 9.53 -4.22
C LEU A 178 -0.51 8.40 -3.70
N ALA A 179 0.73 8.38 -4.16
CA ALA A 179 1.73 7.45 -3.65
C ALA A 179 1.98 7.67 -2.16
N GLY A 180 2.14 6.59 -1.42
CA GLY A 180 2.22 6.59 0.04
C GLY A 180 0.88 6.46 0.76
N CYS A 181 -0.26 6.44 0.03
CA CYS A 181 -1.59 6.20 0.60
C CYS A 181 -1.59 4.93 1.46
N LYS A 182 -2.18 5.01 2.65
CA LYS A 182 -2.34 3.86 3.55
C LYS A 182 -3.69 3.18 3.31
N VAL A 183 -3.67 1.86 3.31
CA VAL A 183 -4.88 1.02 3.23
C VAL A 183 -4.79 -0.10 4.24
N VAL A 184 -5.93 -0.57 4.74
CA VAL A 184 -6.03 -1.78 5.55
C VAL A 184 -6.52 -2.91 4.67
N LEU A 185 -5.71 -3.96 4.56
CA LEU A 185 -6.08 -5.23 3.97
C LEU A 185 -6.85 -6.07 4.99
N LYS A 186 -7.99 -6.63 4.58
CA LYS A 186 -8.88 -7.47 5.39
C LYS A 186 -9.14 -8.79 4.68
N GLY A 187 -8.89 -9.88 5.40
CA GLY A 187 -9.24 -11.22 4.94
C GLY A 187 -10.76 -11.47 4.96
N PRO A 188 -11.22 -12.55 4.29
CA PRO A 188 -10.41 -13.45 3.48
C PRO A 188 -10.20 -12.92 2.05
N PHE A 189 -9.04 -13.20 1.46
CA PHE A 189 -8.77 -12.96 0.03
C PHE A 189 -7.79 -13.98 -0.54
N ASP A 190 -7.84 -14.17 -1.86
CA ASP A 190 -6.96 -15.11 -2.57
C ASP A 190 -5.64 -14.46 -2.99
N VAL A 191 -4.59 -15.27 -3.02
CA VAL A 191 -3.30 -14.93 -3.64
C VAL A 191 -3.00 -15.99 -4.70
N GLY A 192 -2.86 -15.58 -5.96
CA GLY A 192 -2.56 -16.45 -7.08
C GLY A 192 -1.29 -16.00 -7.79
N ALA A 193 -0.36 -16.91 -8.05
CA ALA A 193 0.92 -16.61 -8.70
C ALA A 193 1.67 -15.40 -8.10
N GLY A 194 1.60 -15.22 -6.78
CA GLY A 194 2.22 -14.11 -6.06
C GLY A 194 1.46 -12.79 -6.06
N VAL A 195 0.25 -12.76 -6.64
CA VAL A 195 -0.59 -11.55 -6.75
C VAL A 195 -1.83 -11.68 -5.86
N ALA A 196 -2.03 -10.73 -4.96
CA ALA A 196 -3.22 -10.67 -4.13
C ALA A 196 -4.44 -10.21 -4.96
N MET A 197 -5.57 -10.89 -4.81
CA MET A 197 -6.80 -10.63 -5.53
C MET A 197 -7.76 -9.88 -4.61
N LEU A 198 -7.88 -8.56 -4.80
CA LEU A 198 -8.58 -7.67 -3.87
C LEU A 198 -9.88 -7.14 -4.47
N GLY A 199 -10.95 -7.17 -3.67
CA GLY A 199 -12.21 -6.47 -3.94
C GLY A 199 -12.53 -5.44 -2.84
N PRO A 200 -13.70 -4.78 -2.92
CA PRO A 200 -14.10 -3.73 -1.96
C PRO A 200 -14.24 -4.24 -0.52
N GLY A 201 -14.55 -5.53 -0.33
CA GLY A 201 -14.61 -6.14 1.00
C GLY A 201 -13.23 -6.34 1.65
N ASN A 202 -12.15 -6.31 0.86
CA ASN A 202 -10.80 -6.63 1.33
C ASN A 202 -9.96 -5.39 1.65
N VAL A 203 -10.43 -4.20 1.31
CA VAL A 203 -9.63 -2.97 1.41
C VAL A 203 -10.43 -1.87 2.07
N ALA A 204 -9.88 -1.27 3.11
CA ALA A 204 -10.35 0.02 3.63
C ALA A 204 -9.28 1.07 3.37
N VAL A 205 -9.62 2.13 2.62
CA VAL A 205 -8.70 3.21 2.29
C VAL A 205 -8.66 4.19 3.45
N LEU A 206 -7.46 4.44 3.98
CA LEU A 206 -7.25 5.37 5.09
C LEU A 206 -6.79 6.76 4.62
N GLY A 207 -6.30 6.85 3.38
CA GLY A 207 -5.77 8.08 2.80
C GLY A 207 -4.31 8.33 3.17
N GLY A 208 -3.94 9.60 3.33
CA GLY A 208 -2.55 10.03 3.50
C GLY A 208 -1.75 9.96 2.20
N SER A 209 -0.53 10.47 2.26
CA SER A 209 0.44 10.45 1.17
C SER A 209 1.85 10.62 1.72
N VAL A 210 2.85 10.19 0.96
CA VAL A 210 4.25 10.43 1.32
C VAL A 210 4.84 11.35 0.28
N ASP A 211 5.14 12.60 0.67
CA ASP A 211 5.52 13.68 -0.25
C ASP A 211 6.65 13.29 -1.21
N ALA A 212 7.67 12.59 -0.70
CA ALA A 212 8.78 12.11 -1.51
C ALA A 212 8.32 11.12 -2.60
N LEU A 213 7.37 10.24 -2.30
CA LEU A 213 6.82 9.28 -3.26
C LEU A 213 5.85 9.95 -4.24
N VAL A 214 5.08 10.94 -3.78
CA VAL A 214 4.22 11.76 -4.65
C VAL A 214 5.07 12.49 -5.68
N ALA A 215 6.18 13.12 -5.27
CA ALA A 215 7.11 13.77 -6.19
C ALA A 215 7.68 12.78 -7.23
N MET A 216 7.99 11.54 -6.83
CA MET A 216 8.43 10.50 -7.76
C MET A 216 7.31 10.07 -8.72
N GLN A 217 6.07 9.91 -8.23
CA GLN A 217 4.90 9.60 -9.04
C GLN A 217 4.66 10.67 -10.11
N GLU A 218 4.69 11.95 -9.73
CA GLU A 218 4.53 13.08 -10.64
C GLU A 218 5.63 13.10 -11.72
N GLN A 219 6.89 12.89 -11.32
CA GLN A 219 8.01 12.79 -12.25
C GLN A 219 7.85 11.62 -13.23
N ALA A 220 7.39 10.46 -12.76
CA ALA A 220 7.16 9.29 -13.61
C ALA A 220 6.04 9.53 -14.63
N VAL A 221 4.94 10.16 -14.19
CA VAL A 221 3.81 10.53 -15.07
C VAL A 221 4.27 11.53 -16.14
N GLU A 222 5.00 12.58 -15.76
CA GLU A 222 5.49 13.58 -16.70
C GLU A 222 6.54 12.99 -17.68
N ALA A 223 7.43 12.13 -17.20
CA ALA A 223 8.38 11.42 -18.05
C ALA A 223 7.69 10.50 -19.07
N GLY A 224 6.63 9.79 -18.65
CA GLY A 224 5.79 9.00 -19.54
C GLY A 224 5.12 9.86 -20.63
N ARG A 225 4.58 11.02 -20.25
CA ARG A 225 3.94 11.96 -21.16
C ARG A 225 4.90 12.53 -22.20
N ARG A 226 6.12 12.93 -21.79
CA ARG A 226 7.13 13.47 -22.72
C ARG A 226 7.61 12.45 -23.75
N LYS A 227 7.86 11.21 -23.33
CA LYS A 227 8.27 10.13 -24.25
C LYS A 227 7.20 9.83 -25.30
N TYR A 228 5.93 9.97 -24.94
CA TYR A 228 4.82 9.80 -25.86
C TYR A 228 4.75 10.92 -26.90
N VAL A 229 4.74 12.18 -26.47
CA VAL A 229 4.64 13.35 -27.38
C VAL A 229 5.87 13.50 -28.28
N GLY A 230 7.06 13.12 -27.81
CA GLY A 230 8.29 13.17 -28.62
C GLY A 230 8.41 12.05 -29.66
N GLY A 231 7.62 10.97 -29.55
CA GLY A 231 7.70 9.81 -30.44
C GLY A 231 6.83 9.89 -31.69
N THR A 232 5.81 10.76 -31.71
CA THR A 232 4.85 10.88 -32.82
C THR A 232 5.34 11.74 -33.99
N GLY A 233 6.55 12.33 -33.90
CA GLY A 233 7.14 13.18 -34.95
C GLY A 233 8.04 12.46 -35.97
N GLY A 234 8.12 11.12 -35.94
CA GLY A 234 9.11 10.34 -36.71
C GLY A 234 8.57 9.40 -37.79
N ALA A 235 7.31 9.52 -38.20
CA ALA A 235 6.74 8.74 -39.30
C ALA A 235 6.28 9.67 -40.42
N THR A 236 7.22 10.03 -41.30
CA THR A 236 6.97 10.57 -42.64
C THR A 236 7.81 9.80 -43.64
#